data_AF-A9PAG2-F1
#
_entry.id   AF-A9PAG2-F1
#
_cell.length_a   1.000
_cell.length_b   1.000
_cell.length_c   1.000
_cell.angle_alpha   90.00
_cell.angle_beta   90.00
_cell.angle_gamma   90.00
#
_symmetry.space_group_name_H-M   'P 1'
#
loop_
_entity.id
_entity.type
_entity.pdbx_description
1 polymer ?
#
loop_
_entity_poly.entity_id
_entity_poly.type
_entity_poly.pdbx_seq_one_letter_code
_entity_poly.pdbx_strand_id
1 'polypeptide(L)'
;MLVRSHPKTLLLSPKKFNMVLCKVRKMGLDPCKSQFVVAILALTSMSRSTWEKKLDVYRRWGLSHEEILAAFAKSPWFMTLSEEKVVAVMDLFVNKLGWESSFIAKNPTLVSYSLEKRLTPRASVLQFLVSQGLIEKSFRSTTFFIASENKFLQQFINQRAESTQILKLYQEKLNLSR
;
A
#
# COMPACT_ATOMS: atom_id res chain seq x y z
N MET A 1 -19.67 -9.44 -13.78
CA MET A 1 -18.21 -9.47 -13.47
C MET A 1 -17.86 -10.06 -12.10
N LEU A 2 -18.64 -9.90 -11.02
CA LEU A 2 -18.40 -10.54 -9.71
C LEU A 2 -18.41 -12.09 -9.75
N VAL A 3 -19.42 -12.66 -10.41
CA VAL A 3 -19.67 -14.12 -10.49
C VAL A 3 -18.53 -14.88 -11.17
N ARG A 4 -17.89 -14.29 -12.18
CA ARG A 4 -16.86 -14.95 -13.00
C ARG A 4 -15.51 -15.04 -12.29
N SER A 5 -15.20 -14.09 -11.41
CA SER A 5 -13.86 -13.96 -10.82
C SER A 5 -13.73 -14.65 -9.47
N HIS A 6 -14.83 -14.80 -8.71
CA HIS A 6 -14.76 -15.30 -7.33
C HIS A 6 -16.01 -16.12 -6.97
N PRO A 7 -16.15 -17.37 -7.46
CA PRO A 7 -17.35 -18.18 -7.26
C PRO A 7 -17.71 -18.42 -5.79
N LYS A 8 -16.75 -18.31 -4.85
CA LYS A 8 -17.01 -18.41 -3.40
C LYS A 8 -17.94 -17.32 -2.85
N THR A 9 -18.10 -16.18 -3.52
CA THR A 9 -19.10 -15.17 -3.11
C THR A 9 -20.54 -15.65 -3.32
N LEU A 10 -20.76 -16.66 -4.18
CA LEU A 10 -22.06 -17.30 -4.38
C LEU A 10 -22.44 -18.25 -3.23
N LEU A 11 -21.46 -18.63 -2.39
CA LEU A 11 -21.69 -19.47 -1.21
C LEU A 11 -22.16 -18.66 0.01
N LEU A 12 -22.29 -17.34 -0.11
CA LEU A 12 -22.80 -16.48 0.96
C LEU A 12 -24.32 -16.55 0.99
N SER A 13 -24.90 -16.67 2.19
CA SER A 13 -26.34 -16.51 2.34
C SER A 13 -26.78 -15.12 1.87
N PRO A 14 -27.97 -14.99 1.25
CA PRO A 14 -28.48 -13.70 0.78
C PRO A 14 -28.46 -12.60 1.87
N LYS A 15 -28.75 -12.98 3.12
CA LYS A 15 -28.69 -12.09 4.29
C LYS A 15 -27.27 -11.54 4.54
N LYS A 16 -26.25 -12.40 4.51
CA LYS A 16 -24.85 -11.99 4.73
C LYS A 16 -24.34 -11.13 3.57
N PHE A 17 -24.72 -11.47 2.35
CA PHE A 17 -24.38 -10.68 1.17
C PHE A 17 -24.99 -9.28 1.22
N ASN A 18 -26.29 -9.16 1.52
CA ASN A 18 -26.97 -7.87 1.65
C ASN A 18 -26.38 -7.00 2.77
N MET A 19 -25.98 -7.61 3.89
CA MET A 19 -25.29 -6.90 4.97
C MET A 19 -23.95 -6.30 4.51
N VAL A 20 -23.14 -7.08 3.77
CA VAL A 20 -21.86 -6.59 3.22
C VAL A 20 -22.10 -5.49 2.20
N LEU A 21 -23.08 -5.64 1.30
CA LEU A 21 -23.46 -4.59 0.34
C LEU A 21 -23.81 -3.29 1.04
N CYS A 22 -24.64 -3.35 2.09
CA CYS A 22 -24.99 -2.16 2.87
C CYS A 22 -23.75 -1.53 3.52
N LYS A 23 -22.84 -2.33 4.07
CA LYS A 23 -21.60 -1.83 4.69
C LYS A 23 -20.70 -1.12 3.67
N VAL A 24 -20.48 -1.72 2.51
CA VAL A 24 -19.65 -1.14 1.43
C VAL A 24 -20.26 0.15 0.89
N ARG A 25 -21.60 0.22 0.73
CA ARG A 25 -22.30 1.46 0.35
C ARG A 25 -22.17 2.55 1.41
N LYS A 26 -22.33 2.21 2.69
CA LYS A 26 -22.16 3.17 3.81
C LYS A 26 -20.73 3.73 3.90
N MET A 27 -19.73 2.98 3.43
CA MET A 27 -18.35 3.43 3.32
C MET A 27 -18.10 4.34 2.10
N GLY A 28 -19.13 4.66 1.31
CA GLY A 28 -19.04 5.57 0.17
C GLY A 28 -18.43 4.97 -1.08
N LEU A 29 -18.30 3.63 -1.17
CA LEU A 29 -17.79 2.99 -2.38
C LEU A 29 -18.86 2.97 -3.48
N ASP A 30 -18.46 3.41 -4.67
CA ASP A 30 -19.28 3.45 -5.88
C ASP A 30 -19.45 2.06 -6.51
N PRO A 31 -20.68 1.51 -6.61
CA PRO A 31 -20.95 0.21 -7.23
C PRO A 31 -20.44 0.03 -8.66
N CYS A 32 -20.24 1.12 -9.40
CA CYS A 32 -19.73 1.10 -10.77
C CYS A 32 -18.20 0.94 -10.84
N LYS A 33 -17.49 1.10 -9.72
CA LYS A 33 -16.03 1.01 -9.65
C LYS A 33 -15.56 -0.36 -9.20
N SER A 34 -14.40 -0.78 -9.69
CA SER A 34 -13.80 -2.08 -9.33
C SER A 34 -13.52 -2.20 -7.83
N GLN A 35 -13.21 -1.08 -7.15
CA GLN A 35 -13.01 -1.03 -5.70
C GLN A 35 -14.23 -1.57 -4.94
N PHE A 36 -15.45 -1.35 -5.40
CA PHE A 36 -16.64 -1.87 -4.75
C PHE A 36 -16.65 -3.41 -4.71
N VAL A 37 -16.30 -4.02 -5.84
CA VAL A 37 -16.16 -5.48 -5.95
C VAL A 37 -15.05 -5.99 -5.03
N VAL A 38 -13.88 -5.35 -5.05
CA VAL A 38 -12.76 -5.77 -4.19
C VAL A 38 -13.10 -5.61 -2.71
N ALA A 39 -13.84 -4.58 -2.32
CA ALA A 39 -14.26 -4.39 -0.92
C ALA A 39 -15.23 -5.47 -0.45
N ILE A 40 -16.19 -5.87 -1.30
CA ILE A 40 -17.07 -7.01 -1.00
C ILE A 40 -16.22 -8.27 -0.81
N LEU A 41 -15.28 -8.52 -1.72
CA LEU A 41 -14.39 -9.68 -1.64
C LEU A 41 -13.57 -9.68 -0.36
N ALA A 42 -12.96 -8.55 0.01
CA ALA A 42 -12.20 -8.39 1.24
C ALA A 42 -13.06 -8.66 2.49
N LEU A 43 -14.26 -8.08 2.56
CA LEU A 43 -15.15 -8.25 3.73
C LEU A 43 -15.76 -9.64 3.83
N THR A 44 -15.89 -10.35 2.71
CA THR A 44 -16.47 -11.70 2.69
C THR A 44 -15.45 -12.80 2.91
N SER A 45 -14.18 -12.54 2.57
CA SER A 45 -13.07 -13.48 2.77
C SER A 45 -12.52 -13.50 4.19
N MET A 46 -12.86 -12.52 5.03
CA MET A 46 -12.36 -12.38 6.39
C MET A 46 -13.45 -12.59 7.44
N SER A 47 -13.06 -13.17 8.57
CA SER A 47 -13.90 -13.19 9.77
C SER A 47 -13.94 -11.81 10.43
N ARG A 48 -14.94 -11.56 11.29
CA ARG A 48 -14.99 -10.32 12.09
C ARG A 48 -13.75 -10.16 12.98
N SER A 49 -13.28 -11.27 13.58
CA SER A 49 -12.06 -11.27 14.40
C SER A 49 -10.83 -10.87 13.58
N THR A 50 -10.67 -11.43 12.38
CA THR A 50 -9.58 -11.07 11.46
C THR A 50 -9.64 -9.59 11.08
N TRP A 51 -10.84 -9.06 10.81
CA TRP A 51 -11.02 -7.65 10.49
C TRP A 51 -10.57 -6.74 11.65
N GLU A 52 -11.01 -7.02 12.88
CA GLU A 52 -10.61 -6.23 14.05
C GLU A 52 -9.10 -6.29 14.31
N LYS A 53 -8.48 -7.48 14.23
CA LYS A 53 -7.02 -7.62 14.36
C LYS A 53 -6.26 -6.75 13.36
N LYS A 54 -6.72 -6.69 12.10
CA LYS A 54 -6.12 -5.81 11.09
C LYS A 54 -6.31 -4.33 11.42
N LEU A 55 -7.47 -3.92 11.95
CA LEU A 55 -7.65 -2.56 12.43
C LEU A 55 -6.66 -2.23 13.55
N ASP A 56 -6.44 -3.16 14.49
CA ASP A 56 -5.49 -2.99 15.59
C ASP A 56 -4.04 -2.88 15.12
N VAL A 57 -3.65 -3.59 14.05
CA VAL A 57 -2.35 -3.39 13.39
C VAL A 57 -2.19 -1.92 12.98
N TYR A 58 -3.15 -1.35 12.28
CA TYR A 58 -3.07 0.03 11.82
C TYR A 58 -3.16 1.06 12.95
N ARG A 59 -4.00 0.81 13.97
CA ARG A 59 -4.09 1.65 15.18
C ARG A 59 -2.76 1.74 15.92
N ARG A 60 -2.00 0.64 16.00
CA ARG A 60 -0.64 0.64 16.60
C ARG A 60 0.35 1.54 15.87
N TRP A 61 0.09 1.88 14.61
CA TRP A 61 0.84 2.88 13.85
C TRP A 61 0.28 4.30 13.97
N GLY A 62 -0.64 4.55 14.90
CA GLY A 62 -1.18 5.88 15.18
C GLY A 62 -2.30 6.31 14.22
N LEU A 63 -2.85 5.40 13.42
CA LEU A 63 -3.97 5.72 12.53
C LEU A 63 -5.30 5.69 13.29
N SER A 64 -6.12 6.71 13.06
CA SER A 64 -7.51 6.76 13.53
C SER A 64 -8.40 5.73 12.79
N HIS A 65 -9.55 5.41 13.37
CA HIS A 65 -10.51 4.50 12.74
C HIS A 65 -10.99 5.05 11.39
N GLU A 66 -11.23 6.35 11.34
CA GLU A 66 -11.69 7.10 10.17
C GLU A 66 -10.64 7.07 9.05
N GLU A 67 -9.36 7.27 9.36
CA GLU A 67 -8.27 7.17 8.39
C GLU A 67 -8.15 5.76 7.80
N ILE A 68 -8.29 4.72 8.63
CA ILE A 68 -8.23 3.33 8.18
C ILE A 68 -9.40 3.02 7.25
N LEU A 69 -10.61 3.46 7.60
CA LEU A 69 -11.79 3.27 6.74
C LEU A 69 -11.69 4.06 5.43
N ALA A 70 -11.16 5.28 5.47
CA ALA A 70 -10.90 6.08 4.27
C ALA A 70 -9.85 5.41 3.37
N ALA A 71 -8.77 4.87 3.95
CA ALA A 71 -7.76 4.10 3.22
C ALA A 71 -8.38 2.85 2.56
N PHE A 72 -9.21 2.11 3.30
CA PHE A 72 -9.93 0.95 2.77
C PHE A 72 -10.88 1.31 1.63
N ALA A 73 -11.63 2.41 1.74
CA ALA A 73 -12.53 2.86 0.68
C ALA A 73 -11.75 3.24 -0.61
N LYS A 74 -10.57 3.85 -0.47
CA LYS A 74 -9.71 4.23 -1.59
C LYS A 74 -9.01 3.04 -2.24
N SER A 75 -8.54 2.08 -1.44
CA SER A 75 -7.92 0.84 -1.93
C SER A 75 -8.25 -0.31 -0.99
N PRO A 76 -9.26 -1.13 -1.31
CA PRO A 76 -9.67 -2.22 -0.41
C PRO A 76 -8.59 -3.27 -0.17
N TRP A 77 -7.63 -3.39 -1.10
CA TRP A 77 -6.44 -4.22 -0.96
C TRP A 77 -5.62 -3.88 0.29
N PHE A 78 -5.72 -2.66 0.80
CA PHE A 78 -5.11 -2.22 2.05
C PHE A 78 -5.46 -3.17 3.23
N MET A 79 -6.70 -3.66 3.29
CA MET A 79 -7.14 -4.57 4.35
C MET A 79 -6.96 -6.04 4.03
N THR A 80 -6.48 -6.40 2.84
CA THR A 80 -6.26 -7.82 2.47
C THR A 80 -4.80 -8.26 2.66
N LEU A 81 -3.86 -7.33 2.85
CA LEU A 81 -2.45 -7.64 3.09
C LEU A 81 -2.27 -8.40 4.42
N SER A 82 -1.25 -9.25 4.52
CA SER A 82 -0.90 -9.91 5.78
C SER A 82 -0.46 -8.88 6.83
N GLU A 83 -0.59 -9.22 8.11
CA GLU A 83 -0.22 -8.30 9.20
C GLU A 83 1.29 -7.99 9.15
N GLU A 84 2.10 -9.01 8.86
CA GLU A 84 3.56 -8.92 8.71
C GLU A 84 3.93 -7.97 7.57
N LYS A 85 3.22 -8.07 6.44
CA LYS A 85 3.43 -7.19 5.29
C LYS A 85 3.12 -5.73 5.65
N VAL A 86 2.03 -5.49 6.38
CA VAL A 86 1.66 -4.14 6.83
C VAL A 86 2.73 -3.58 7.76
N VAL A 87 3.12 -4.32 8.79
CA VAL A 87 4.16 -3.91 9.75
C VAL A 87 5.47 -3.59 9.05
N ALA A 88 5.92 -4.43 8.13
CA ALA A 88 7.18 -4.23 7.43
C ALA A 88 7.17 -3.01 6.49
N VAL A 89 6.05 -2.73 5.82
CA VAL A 89 5.93 -1.53 4.99
C VAL A 89 5.84 -0.27 5.85
N MET A 90 5.08 -0.31 6.94
CA MET A 90 4.96 0.82 7.86
C MET A 90 6.30 1.13 8.53
N ASP A 91 7.08 0.13 8.93
CA ASP A 91 8.44 0.31 9.44
C ASP A 91 9.35 1.03 8.42
N LEU A 92 9.30 0.59 7.16
CA LEU A 92 10.08 1.22 6.09
C LEU A 92 9.74 2.70 5.93
N PHE A 93 8.46 3.05 5.83
CA PHE A 93 8.08 4.44 5.58
C PHE A 93 8.12 5.32 6.83
N VAL A 94 7.58 4.84 7.95
CA VAL A 94 7.43 5.64 9.16
C VAL A 94 8.74 5.72 9.92
N ASN A 95 9.34 4.58 10.25
CA ASN A 95 10.54 4.58 11.08
C ASN A 95 11.80 4.92 10.26
N LYS A 96 11.99 4.28 9.09
CA LYS A 96 13.24 4.45 8.31
C LYS A 96 13.26 5.69 7.42
N LEU A 97 12.10 6.16 6.94
CA LEU A 97 12.00 7.35 6.10
C LEU A 97 11.38 8.56 6.82
N GLY A 98 10.85 8.39 8.04
CA GLY A 98 10.27 9.49 8.81
C GLY A 98 8.96 10.04 8.24
N TRP A 99 8.23 9.24 7.46
CA TRP A 99 6.94 9.65 6.92
C TRP A 99 5.83 9.48 7.96
N GLU A 100 4.80 10.32 7.88
CA GLU A 100 3.64 10.18 8.75
C GLU A 100 2.78 8.99 8.33
N SER A 101 2.28 8.23 9.31
CA SER A 101 1.33 7.14 9.05
C SER A 101 0.10 7.63 8.27
N SER A 102 -0.41 8.83 8.60
CA SER A 102 -1.53 9.48 7.93
C SER A 102 -1.28 9.69 6.43
N PHE A 103 -0.05 10.00 6.03
CA PHE A 103 0.36 10.13 4.63
C PHE A 103 0.27 8.78 3.90
N ILE A 104 0.65 7.68 4.56
CA ILE A 104 0.53 6.33 4.00
C ILE A 104 -0.94 5.92 3.87
N ALA A 105 -1.77 6.18 4.89
CA ALA A 105 -3.21 5.89 4.85
C ALA A 105 -3.93 6.68 3.75
N LYS A 106 -3.51 7.93 3.48
CA LYS A 106 -4.00 8.72 2.34
C LYS A 106 -3.55 8.16 0.99
N ASN A 107 -2.52 7.31 0.96
CA ASN A 107 -1.93 6.71 -0.25
C ASN A 107 -1.83 5.17 -0.15
N PRO A 108 -2.96 4.47 0.06
CA PRO A 108 -2.99 3.06 0.43
C PRO A 108 -2.56 2.10 -0.69
N THR A 109 -2.34 2.60 -1.91
CA THR A 109 -1.77 1.79 -2.99
C THR A 109 -0.29 1.51 -2.76
N LEU A 110 0.44 2.38 -2.03
CA LEU A 110 1.87 2.19 -1.74
C LEU A 110 2.15 0.82 -1.08
N VAL A 111 1.29 0.41 -0.14
CA VAL A 111 1.49 -0.82 0.64
C VAL A 111 1.32 -2.10 -0.18
N SER A 112 0.68 -2.01 -1.35
CA SER A 112 0.44 -3.15 -2.25
C SER A 112 1.66 -3.55 -3.09
N TYR A 113 2.67 -2.68 -3.22
CA TYR A 113 3.87 -2.99 -3.98
C TYR A 113 4.80 -3.95 -3.22
N SER A 114 5.62 -4.70 -3.97
CA SER A 114 6.61 -5.61 -3.38
C SER A 114 7.56 -4.85 -2.45
N LEU A 115 7.71 -5.34 -1.22
CA LEU A 115 8.59 -4.69 -0.24
C LEU A 115 10.03 -4.81 -0.74
N GLU A 116 10.46 -6.03 -0.99
CA GLU A 116 11.84 -6.37 -1.35
C GLU A 116 12.17 -5.94 -2.78
N LYS A 117 11.30 -6.21 -3.76
CA LYS A 117 11.61 -5.97 -5.17
C LYS A 117 11.36 -4.54 -5.64
N ARG A 118 10.77 -3.67 -4.80
CA ARG A 118 10.46 -2.29 -5.20
C ARG A 118 10.63 -1.28 -4.08
N LEU A 119 9.94 -1.46 -2.96
CA LEU A 119 9.91 -0.41 -1.94
C LEU A 119 11.28 -0.22 -1.27
N THR A 120 11.95 -1.29 -0.85
CA THR A 120 13.24 -1.25 -0.17
C THR A 120 14.38 -0.73 -1.06
N PRO A 121 14.54 -1.19 -2.32
CA PRO A 121 15.57 -0.65 -3.22
C PRO A 121 15.37 0.84 -3.48
N ARG A 122 14.12 1.29 -3.70
CA ARG A 122 13.83 2.70 -3.93
C ARG A 122 14.00 3.53 -2.65
N ALA A 123 13.60 3.02 -1.49
CA ALA A 123 13.86 3.68 -0.21
C ALA A 123 15.36 3.88 0.05
N SER A 124 16.19 2.91 -0.35
CA SER A 124 17.65 3.03 -0.24
C SER A 124 18.20 4.15 -1.14
N VAL A 125 17.69 4.28 -2.37
CA VAL A 125 18.02 5.41 -3.25
C VAL A 125 17.59 6.73 -2.62
N LEU A 126 16.38 6.79 -2.05
CA LEU A 126 15.88 8.00 -1.39
C LEU A 126 16.77 8.40 -0.21
N GLN A 127 17.15 7.45 0.65
CA GLN A 127 18.04 7.69 1.78
C GLN A 127 19.43 8.16 1.34
N PHE A 128 19.98 7.58 0.26
CA PHE A 128 21.24 8.05 -0.32
C PHE A 128 21.15 9.49 -0.80
N LEU A 129 20.08 9.83 -1.54
CA LEU A 129 19.89 11.20 -2.02
C LEU A 129 19.78 12.20 -0.85
N VAL A 130 19.09 11.83 0.24
CA VAL A 130 19.02 12.66 1.45
C VAL A 130 20.39 12.79 2.12
N SER A 131 21.16 11.70 2.24
CA SER A 131 22.47 11.73 2.92
C SER A 131 23.52 12.54 2.16
N GLN A 132 23.40 12.62 0.83
CA GLN A 132 24.23 13.49 -0.02
C GLN A 132 23.72 14.94 -0.09
N GLY A 133 22.62 15.27 0.58
CA GLY A 133 22.00 16.61 0.51
C GLY A 133 21.38 16.95 -0.85
N LEU A 134 21.19 15.96 -1.72
CA LEU A 134 20.63 16.15 -3.07
C LEU A 134 19.10 16.34 -3.06
N ILE A 135 18.46 15.96 -1.96
CA ILE A 135 17.05 16.22 -1.68
C ILE A 135 16.85 16.49 -0.19
N GLU A 136 15.79 17.21 0.15
CA GLU A 136 15.44 17.48 1.54
C GLU A 136 14.96 16.21 2.27
N LYS A 137 15.23 16.13 3.57
CA LYS A 137 14.68 15.08 4.45
C LYS A 137 13.14 15.10 4.51
N SER A 138 12.52 16.24 4.22
CA SER A 138 11.06 16.43 4.15
C SER A 138 10.43 15.79 2.90
N PHE A 139 11.25 15.35 1.93
CA PHE A 139 10.78 14.88 0.63
C PHE A 139 9.88 13.65 0.76
N ARG A 140 8.66 13.79 0.23
CA ARG A 140 7.64 12.75 0.20
C ARG A 140 7.06 12.68 -1.21
N SER A 141 7.22 11.54 -1.87
CA SER A 141 6.71 11.35 -3.23
C SER A 141 6.17 9.94 -3.40
N THR A 142 4.87 9.84 -3.62
CA THR A 142 4.23 8.56 -3.96
C THR A 142 4.73 8.06 -5.31
N THR A 143 4.83 8.97 -6.30
CA THR A 143 5.34 8.70 -7.65
C THR A 143 6.68 7.99 -7.65
N PHE A 144 7.59 8.39 -6.75
CA PHE A 144 8.90 7.77 -6.58
C PHE A 144 8.80 6.24 -6.37
N PHE A 145 7.81 5.78 -5.59
CA PHE A 145 7.63 4.36 -5.26
C PHE A 145 6.69 3.62 -6.22
N ILE A 146 5.73 4.31 -6.85
CA ILE A 146 4.71 3.65 -7.69
C ILE A 146 5.05 3.66 -9.18
N ALA A 147 5.94 4.55 -9.64
CA ALA A 147 6.32 4.66 -11.04
C ALA A 147 6.79 3.31 -11.61
N SER A 148 6.47 3.05 -12.87
CA SER A 148 7.04 1.91 -13.60
C SER A 148 8.57 1.98 -13.58
N GLU A 149 9.23 0.85 -13.77
CA GLU A 149 10.69 0.77 -13.68
C GLU A 149 11.39 1.78 -14.61
N ASN A 150 11.00 1.79 -15.88
CA ASN A 150 11.55 2.73 -16.86
C ASN A 150 11.32 4.19 -16.44
N LYS A 151 10.12 4.54 -15.95
CA LYS A 151 9.84 5.91 -15.49
C LYS A 151 10.65 6.27 -14.25
N PHE A 152 10.82 5.33 -13.32
CA PHE A 152 11.61 5.54 -12.12
C PHE A 152 13.07 5.83 -12.46
N LEU A 153 13.70 4.99 -13.29
CA LEU A 153 15.08 5.18 -13.73
C LEU A 153 15.25 6.52 -14.47
N GLN A 154 14.38 6.81 -15.43
CA GLN A 154 14.46 8.04 -16.22
C GLN A 154 14.28 9.30 -15.37
N GLN A 155 13.27 9.34 -14.49
CA GLN A 155 12.91 10.56 -13.75
C GLN A 155 13.79 10.79 -12.52
N PHE A 156 14.22 9.73 -11.83
CA PHE A 156 14.85 9.88 -10.52
C PHE A 156 16.33 9.52 -10.49
N ILE A 157 16.86 8.86 -11.55
CA ILE A 157 18.24 8.38 -11.58
C ILE A 157 19.02 8.94 -12.77
N ASN A 158 18.59 8.67 -14.00
CA ASN A 158 19.39 8.90 -15.21
C ASN A 158 19.74 10.38 -15.47
N GLN A 159 18.90 11.31 -15.02
CA GLN A 159 19.11 12.74 -15.22
C GLN A 159 20.02 13.38 -14.15
N ARG A 160 20.53 12.59 -13.19
CA ARG A 160 21.39 13.08 -12.12
C ARG A 160 22.87 12.86 -12.44
N ALA A 161 23.72 13.75 -11.94
CA ALA A 161 25.17 13.61 -12.07
C ALA A 161 25.68 12.31 -11.41
N GLU A 162 25.03 11.87 -10.33
CA GLU A 162 25.37 10.69 -9.54
C GLU A 162 24.72 9.39 -10.07
N SER A 163 24.15 9.42 -11.28
CA SER A 163 23.37 8.31 -11.85
C SER A 163 24.07 6.94 -11.74
N THR A 164 25.36 6.86 -12.06
CA THR A 164 26.16 5.62 -11.96
C THR A 164 26.20 5.06 -10.54
N GLN A 165 26.39 5.92 -9.53
CA GLN A 165 26.45 5.50 -8.11
C GLN A 165 25.08 5.03 -7.62
N ILE A 166 24.04 5.80 -7.98
CA ILE A 166 22.65 5.48 -7.62
C ILE A 166 22.21 4.17 -8.27
N LEU A 167 22.54 3.94 -9.55
CA LEU A 167 22.22 2.70 -10.27
C LEU A 167 22.89 1.49 -9.62
N LYS A 168 24.17 1.62 -9.26
CA LYS A 168 24.90 0.55 -8.57
C LYS A 168 24.23 0.18 -7.25
N LEU A 169 23.96 1.18 -6.39
CA LEU A 169 23.24 0.98 -5.13
C LEU A 169 21.88 0.31 -5.35
N TYR A 170 21.11 0.80 -6.31
CA TYR A 170 19.78 0.29 -6.61
C TYR A 170 19.82 -1.18 -7.05
N GLN A 171 20.76 -1.54 -7.93
CA GLN A 171 20.96 -2.92 -8.39
C GLN A 171 21.43 -3.85 -7.27
N GLU A 172 22.35 -3.41 -6.42
CA GLU A 172 22.79 -4.17 -5.24
C GLU A 172 21.60 -4.51 -4.34
N LYS A 173 20.73 -3.54 -4.04
CA LYS A 173 19.54 -3.77 -3.21
C LYS A 173 18.52 -4.69 -3.88
N LEU A 174 18.35 -4.60 -5.20
CA LEU A 174 17.49 -5.52 -5.96
C LEU A 174 18.02 -6.95 -5.95
N ASN A 175 19.34 -7.14 -6.02
CA ASN A 175 19.94 -8.47 -6.04
C ASN A 175 19.89 -9.17 -4.67
N LEU A 176 19.96 -8.41 -3.58
CA LEU A 176 19.74 -8.93 -2.22
C LEU A 176 18.29 -9.36 -1.94
N SER A 177 17.38 -9.04 -2.85
CA SER A 177 15.93 -9.30 -2.76
C SER A 177 15.49 -10.49 -3.62
N ARG A 178 16.43 -11.32 -4.09
CA ARG A 178 16.18 -12.49 -4.95
C ARG A 178 16.20 -13.79 -4.18
#